data_AF-A0A2Z2HV74-F1
#
_entry.id   AF-A0A2Z2HV74-F1
#
_cell.length_a   1.000
_cell.length_b   1.000
_cell.length_c   1.000
_cell.angle_alpha   90.00
_cell.angle_beta   90.00
_cell.angle_gamma   90.00
#
_symmetry.space_group_name_H-M   'P 1'
#
loop_
_entity.id
_entity.type
_entity.pdbx_description
1 polymer ?
#
loop_
_entity_poly.entity_id
_entity_poly.type
_entity_poly.pdbx_seq_one_letter_code
_entity_poly.pdbx_strand_id
1 'polypeptide(L)'
;MTAPYERLCDRPRTDIDRAQLSPDERAALRVLRVNRSSDVPPEYRGQFTSIYYLAGDERAAARRFVAENREQLEAIDVSNPDVVQSSVPREVYDWILHFLGERRLRKYQSVVYERRPGGTEWVVDRFQFEDRPRRRYTTSNGRSVRIDPGVALDDLYAHLDDPICESDLRDHDAVDGAVQYALGYFCEAGVFDCAPLEVDGEFAVRKTATDRP
;
A
#
# COMPACT_ATOMS: atom_id res chain seq x y z
N MET A 1 29.84 -12.33 -11.63
CA MET A 1 28.98 -11.24 -11.14
C MET A 1 29.78 -9.95 -11.29
N THR A 2 29.18 -8.90 -11.84
CA THR A 2 29.85 -7.61 -12.06
C THR A 2 29.72 -6.69 -10.84
N ALA A 3 30.67 -5.78 -10.63
CA ALA A 3 30.62 -4.83 -9.51
C ALA A 3 29.36 -3.93 -9.51
N PRO A 4 28.85 -3.44 -10.67
CA PRO A 4 27.58 -2.72 -10.70
C PRO A 4 26.38 -3.58 -10.27
N TYR A 5 26.40 -4.89 -10.57
CA TYR A 5 25.35 -5.81 -10.15
C TYR A 5 25.42 -6.11 -8.64
N GLU A 6 26.62 -6.29 -8.09
CA GLU A 6 26.81 -6.42 -6.62
C GLU A 6 26.24 -5.21 -5.88
N ARG A 7 26.51 -4.00 -6.38
CA ARG A 7 25.93 -2.77 -5.82
C ARG A 7 24.40 -2.77 -5.86
N LEU A 8 23.79 -3.42 -6.84
CA LEU A 8 22.32 -3.52 -6.95
C LEU A 8 21.74 -4.55 -5.99
N CYS A 9 22.46 -5.65 -5.72
CA CYS A 9 22.06 -6.63 -4.70
C CYS A 9 21.96 -6.01 -3.30
N ASP A 10 22.76 -4.98 -3.01
CA ASP A 10 22.69 -4.29 -1.71
C ASP A 10 21.47 -3.37 -1.59
N ARG A 11 21.21 -2.56 -2.62
CA ARG A 11 20.11 -1.58 -2.67
C ARG A 11 19.98 -0.93 -4.05
N PRO A 12 18.79 -0.36 -4.37
CA PRO A 12 18.57 0.42 -5.58
C PRO A 12 19.52 1.61 -5.77
N ARG A 13 19.80 1.93 -7.04
CA ARG A 13 20.83 2.90 -7.47
C ARG A 13 20.30 3.89 -8.50
N THR A 14 20.97 5.04 -8.63
CA THR A 14 20.66 6.09 -9.63
C THR A 14 21.63 6.10 -10.81
N ASP A 15 22.76 5.39 -10.69
CA ASP A 15 23.99 5.58 -11.47
C ASP A 15 24.54 4.28 -12.07
N ILE A 16 23.67 3.35 -12.47
CA ILE A 16 24.11 2.08 -13.07
C ILE A 16 24.38 2.24 -14.56
N ASP A 17 25.64 2.04 -14.93
CA ASP A 17 26.02 1.84 -16.33
C ASP A 17 25.63 0.43 -16.79
N ARG A 18 24.58 0.35 -17.61
CA ARG A 18 24.08 -0.92 -18.15
C ARG A 18 25.10 -1.62 -19.05
N ALA A 19 26.04 -0.90 -19.66
CA ALA A 19 27.06 -1.51 -20.53
C ALA A 19 28.06 -2.36 -19.73
N GLN A 20 28.19 -2.12 -18.43
CA GLN A 20 29.08 -2.86 -17.52
C GLN A 20 28.44 -4.12 -16.94
N LEU A 21 27.16 -4.38 -17.24
CA LEU A 21 26.43 -5.56 -16.78
C LEU A 21 26.51 -6.69 -17.81
N SER A 22 26.61 -7.93 -17.32
CA SER A 22 26.49 -9.11 -18.17
C SER A 22 25.10 -9.21 -18.81
N PRO A 23 24.90 -10.00 -19.89
CA PRO A 23 23.58 -10.21 -20.48
C PRO A 23 22.50 -10.65 -19.48
N ASP A 24 22.83 -11.61 -18.61
CA ASP A 24 21.89 -12.15 -17.60
C ASP A 24 21.55 -11.10 -16.53
N GLU A 25 22.56 -10.34 -16.09
CA GLU A 25 22.40 -9.25 -15.13
C GLU A 25 21.52 -8.13 -15.71
N ARG A 26 21.68 -7.82 -17.00
CA ARG A 26 20.80 -6.86 -17.70
C ARG A 26 19.37 -7.36 -17.82
N ALA A 27 19.14 -8.67 -17.92
CA ALA A 27 17.81 -9.25 -17.97
C ALA A 27 17.11 -9.20 -16.59
N ALA A 28 17.87 -9.34 -15.51
CA ALA A 28 17.38 -9.19 -14.14
C ALA A 28 17.10 -7.73 -13.75
N LEU A 29 17.81 -6.78 -14.36
CA LEU A 29 17.67 -5.35 -14.08
C LEU A 29 16.25 -4.83 -14.34
N ARG A 30 15.76 -4.01 -13.43
CA ARG A 30 14.55 -3.20 -13.57
C ARG A 30 14.90 -1.72 -13.46
N VAL A 31 14.08 -0.86 -14.09
CA VAL A 31 14.30 0.58 -14.10
C VAL A 31 12.98 1.30 -13.83
N LEU A 32 12.96 2.15 -12.82
CA LEU A 32 11.92 3.16 -12.62
C LEU A 32 12.31 4.40 -13.39
N ARG A 33 11.49 4.75 -14.38
CA ARG A 33 11.70 5.92 -15.21
C ARG A 33 10.34 6.51 -15.55
N VAL A 34 10.18 7.81 -15.31
CA VAL A 34 9.03 8.57 -15.78
C VAL A 34 9.37 9.13 -17.14
N ASN A 35 8.70 8.64 -18.18
CA ASN A 35 8.85 9.17 -19.52
C ASN A 35 7.93 10.38 -19.63
N ARG A 36 8.45 11.53 -20.08
CA ARG A 36 7.60 12.67 -20.39
C ARG A 36 6.69 12.28 -21.55
N SER A 37 5.38 12.23 -21.30
CA SER A 37 4.38 12.41 -22.36
C SER A 37 4.38 13.87 -22.78
N SER A 38 4.09 14.15 -24.05
CA SER A 38 3.85 15.51 -24.58
C SER A 38 2.73 16.27 -23.86
N ASP A 39 1.91 15.58 -23.06
CA ASP A 39 0.74 16.13 -22.37
C ASP A 39 1.03 16.65 -20.95
N VAL A 40 2.29 16.63 -20.51
CA VAL A 40 2.68 17.10 -19.17
C VAL A 40 2.96 18.61 -19.22
N PRO A 41 2.34 19.44 -18.35
CA PRO A 41 2.53 20.89 -18.33
C PRO A 41 4.01 21.32 -18.30
N PRO A 42 4.39 22.43 -18.96
CA PRO A 42 5.77 22.91 -19.00
C PRO A 42 6.34 23.33 -17.62
N GLU A 43 5.49 23.37 -16.59
CA GLU A 43 5.82 23.77 -15.22
C GLU A 43 6.78 22.79 -14.52
N TYR A 44 6.95 21.57 -15.02
CA TYR A 44 7.91 20.59 -14.50
C TYR A 44 9.35 20.91 -14.94
N ARG A 45 10.07 21.60 -14.04
CA ARG A 45 11.51 21.87 -14.18
C ARG A 45 12.32 20.59 -13.92
N GLY A 46 12.59 19.83 -14.98
CA GLY A 46 13.58 18.73 -14.96
C GLY A 46 13.05 17.33 -15.27
N GLN A 47 13.96 16.42 -15.59
CA GLN A 47 13.69 15.01 -15.83
C GLN A 47 13.78 14.26 -14.51
N PHE A 48 12.87 13.30 -14.26
CA PHE A 48 12.97 12.41 -13.10
C PHE A 48 14.27 11.61 -13.15
N THR A 49 14.99 11.59 -12.03
CA THR A 49 16.13 10.70 -11.81
C THR A 49 15.64 9.26 -11.85
N SER A 50 16.21 8.47 -12.76
CA SER A 50 15.85 7.05 -12.92
C SER A 50 16.45 6.21 -11.80
N ILE A 51 15.74 5.17 -11.37
CA ILE A 51 16.19 4.24 -10.33
C ILE A 51 16.33 2.84 -10.91
N TYR A 52 17.51 2.27 -10.77
CA TYR A 52 17.86 0.91 -11.14
C TYR A 52 17.72 0.00 -9.92
N TYR A 53 17.06 -1.15 -10.09
CA TYR A 53 16.78 -2.09 -9.01
C TYR A 53 16.62 -3.52 -9.53
N LEU A 54 16.55 -4.50 -8.64
CA LEU A 54 16.28 -5.90 -8.94
C LEU A 54 14.84 -6.26 -8.57
N ALA A 55 14.27 -7.28 -9.22
CA ALA A 55 12.93 -7.76 -8.87
C ALA A 55 12.87 -8.17 -7.38
N GLY A 56 11.82 -7.75 -6.67
CA GLY A 56 11.69 -7.92 -5.22
C GLY A 56 12.08 -6.68 -4.40
N ASP A 57 12.80 -5.72 -5.00
CA ASP A 57 13.19 -4.47 -4.34
C ASP A 57 12.22 -3.30 -4.60
N GLU A 58 10.99 -3.55 -5.04
CA GLU A 58 10.03 -2.52 -5.48
C GLU A 58 9.82 -1.45 -4.40
N ARG A 59 9.68 -1.86 -3.14
CA ARG A 59 9.52 -0.94 -2.00
C ARG A 59 10.76 -0.09 -1.77
N ALA A 60 11.95 -0.69 -1.81
CA ALA A 60 13.21 0.03 -1.64
C ALA A 60 13.45 1.00 -2.81
N ALA A 61 13.10 0.58 -4.03
CA ALA A 61 13.24 1.37 -5.24
C ALA A 61 12.30 2.57 -5.22
N ALA A 62 11.03 2.38 -4.84
CA ALA A 62 10.06 3.46 -4.64
C ALA A 62 10.54 4.47 -3.58
N ARG A 63 11.06 4.00 -2.44
CA ARG A 63 11.62 4.89 -1.40
C ARG A 63 12.76 5.74 -1.93
N ARG A 64 13.69 5.13 -2.67
CA ARG A 64 14.81 5.84 -3.30
C ARG A 64 14.31 6.82 -4.34
N PHE A 65 13.35 6.42 -5.17
CA PHE A 65 12.74 7.27 -6.19
C PHE A 65 12.12 8.53 -5.58
N VAL A 66 11.37 8.38 -4.48
CA VAL A 66 10.80 9.51 -3.74
C VAL A 66 11.88 10.40 -3.15
N ALA A 67 12.92 9.82 -2.52
CA ALA A 67 14.00 10.62 -1.93
C ALA A 67 14.74 11.48 -2.97
N GLU A 68 14.95 10.95 -4.18
CA GLU A 68 15.68 11.64 -5.25
C GLU A 68 14.81 12.63 -6.04
N ASN A 69 13.50 12.47 -6.03
CA ASN A 69 12.57 13.25 -6.87
C ASN A 69 11.46 13.93 -6.05
N ARG A 70 11.69 14.15 -4.75
CA ARG A 70 10.64 14.59 -3.81
C ARG A 70 9.97 15.88 -4.26
N GLU A 71 10.76 16.92 -4.56
CA GLU A 71 10.25 18.23 -4.96
C GLU A 71 9.36 18.14 -6.21
N GLN A 72 9.78 17.37 -7.21
CA GLN A 72 9.00 17.17 -8.43
C GLN A 72 7.73 16.36 -8.19
N LEU A 73 7.78 15.38 -7.29
CA LEU A 73 6.62 14.56 -6.93
C LEU A 73 5.59 15.33 -6.11
N GLU A 74 6.03 16.15 -5.17
CA GLU A 74 5.15 17.00 -4.34
C GLU A 74 4.46 18.10 -5.15
N ALA A 75 5.01 18.45 -6.32
CA ALA A 75 4.37 19.36 -7.27
C ALA A 75 3.27 18.70 -8.13
N ILE A 76 3.13 17.36 -8.11
CA ILE A 76 2.11 16.63 -8.86
C ILE A 76 0.84 16.52 -8.03
N ASP A 77 -0.30 16.88 -8.62
CA ASP A 77 -1.60 16.50 -8.08
C ASP A 77 -1.85 15.00 -8.35
N VAL A 78 -1.70 14.19 -7.30
CA VAL A 78 -1.90 12.73 -7.32
C VAL A 78 -3.35 12.32 -7.03
N SER A 79 -4.28 13.28 -6.87
CA SER A 79 -5.70 12.98 -6.66
C SER A 79 -6.37 12.40 -7.92
N ASN A 80 -5.77 12.63 -9.08
CA ASN A 80 -6.19 12.15 -10.38
C ASN A 80 -5.10 11.27 -11.03
N PRO A 81 -5.43 10.51 -12.09
CA PRO A 81 -4.42 9.76 -12.83
C PRO A 81 -3.28 10.67 -13.30
N ASP A 82 -2.07 10.38 -12.84
CA ASP A 82 -0.89 11.21 -13.10
C ASP A 82 0.17 10.51 -13.98
N VAL A 83 1.18 11.28 -14.39
CA VAL A 83 2.26 10.81 -15.27
C VAL A 83 3.12 9.71 -14.63
N VAL A 84 3.30 9.74 -13.31
CA VAL A 84 4.05 8.72 -12.57
C VAL A 84 3.24 7.43 -12.56
N GLN A 85 1.93 7.50 -12.30
CA GLN A 85 1.05 6.32 -12.29
C GLN A 85 1.11 5.53 -13.59
N SER A 86 1.17 6.21 -14.74
CA SER A 86 1.24 5.58 -16.05
C SER A 86 2.65 5.09 -16.43
N SER A 87 3.69 5.64 -15.80
CA SER A 87 5.09 5.36 -16.15
C SER A 87 5.75 4.24 -15.35
N VAL A 88 5.24 3.93 -14.15
CA VAL A 88 5.85 2.94 -13.26
C VAL A 88 4.92 1.76 -12.99
N PRO A 89 5.45 0.58 -12.63
CA PRO A 89 4.62 -0.55 -12.21
C PRO A 89 3.67 -0.13 -11.08
N ARG A 90 2.42 -0.64 -11.10
CA ARG A 90 1.41 -0.21 -10.12
C ARG A 90 1.86 -0.41 -8.67
N GLU A 91 2.51 -1.54 -8.36
CA GLU A 91 3.05 -1.79 -7.02
C GLU A 91 4.13 -0.78 -6.61
N VAL A 92 4.91 -0.27 -7.55
CA VAL A 92 5.91 0.76 -7.24
C VAL A 92 5.21 2.10 -7.00
N TYR A 93 4.26 2.47 -7.84
CA TYR A 93 3.45 3.68 -7.66
C TYR A 93 2.75 3.67 -6.29
N ASP A 94 2.27 2.49 -5.91
CA ASP A 94 1.66 2.25 -4.62
C ASP A 94 2.58 2.61 -3.44
N TRP A 95 3.86 2.26 -3.52
CA TRP A 95 4.88 2.61 -2.54
C TRP A 95 5.34 4.06 -2.66
N ILE A 96 5.34 4.65 -3.85
CA ILE A 96 5.65 6.07 -4.05
C ILE A 96 4.64 6.93 -3.27
N LEU A 97 3.34 6.70 -3.46
CA LEU A 97 2.29 7.38 -2.69
C LEU A 97 2.46 7.18 -1.18
N HIS A 98 2.91 5.99 -0.77
CA HIS A 98 3.18 5.72 0.63
C HIS A 98 4.29 6.60 1.21
N PHE A 99 5.41 6.74 0.50
CA PHE A 99 6.56 7.52 0.97
C PHE A 99 6.39 9.05 0.80
N LEU A 100 5.45 9.48 -0.04
CA LEU A 100 5.00 10.87 -0.12
C LEU A 100 4.08 11.26 1.04
N GLY A 101 3.50 10.29 1.74
CA GLY A 101 2.52 10.55 2.81
C GLY A 101 1.08 10.65 2.29
N GLU A 102 0.88 10.51 0.98
CA GLU A 102 -0.42 10.48 0.31
C GLU A 102 -1.26 9.25 0.67
N ARG A 103 -0.63 8.27 1.32
CA ARG A 103 -1.29 7.18 2.04
C ARG A 103 -0.33 6.43 2.97
N ARG A 104 -0.88 5.64 3.88
CA ARG A 104 -0.14 4.68 4.71
C ARG A 104 -0.59 3.28 4.32
N LEU A 105 0.33 2.49 3.75
CA LEU A 105 0.04 1.15 3.27
C LEU A 105 0.76 0.11 4.13
N ARG A 106 0.04 -0.92 4.59
CA ARG A 106 0.60 -2.10 5.26
C ARG A 106 -0.01 -3.36 4.66
N LYS A 107 0.84 -4.29 4.21
CA LYS A 107 0.42 -5.59 3.71
C LYS A 107 0.60 -6.63 4.83
N TYR A 108 -0.47 -7.33 5.17
CA TYR A 108 -0.48 -8.46 6.09
C TYR A 108 -0.65 -9.77 5.33
N GLN A 109 -0.94 -10.88 6.00
CA GLN A 109 -1.01 -12.18 5.36
C GLN A 109 -2.21 -12.28 4.41
N SER A 110 -3.42 -11.99 4.89
CA SER A 110 -4.64 -12.07 4.09
C SER A 110 -5.20 -10.70 3.71
N VAL A 111 -4.79 -9.63 4.38
CA VAL A 111 -5.33 -8.29 4.15
C VAL A 111 -4.27 -7.24 3.83
N VAL A 112 -4.70 -6.16 3.17
CA VAL A 112 -3.94 -4.93 2.98
C VAL A 112 -4.69 -3.78 3.63
N TYR A 113 -4.06 -3.13 4.60
CA TYR A 113 -4.55 -1.93 5.25
C TYR A 113 -3.99 -0.69 4.54
N GLU A 114 -4.88 0.25 4.21
CA GLU A 114 -4.54 1.56 3.68
C GLU A 114 -5.25 2.66 4.45
N ARG A 115 -4.51 3.68 4.89
CA ARG A 115 -5.08 4.92 5.43
C ARG A 115 -4.71 6.11 4.55
N ARG A 116 -5.68 6.95 4.23
CA ARG A 116 -5.49 8.16 3.41
C ARG A 116 -5.38 9.42 4.29
N PRO A 117 -4.78 10.52 3.79
CA PRO A 117 -4.66 11.78 4.53
C PRO A 117 -5.99 12.33 5.04
N GLY A 118 -7.06 12.16 4.25
CA GLY A 118 -8.43 12.56 4.63
C GLY A 118 -9.08 11.70 5.72
N GLY A 119 -8.38 10.73 6.29
CA GLY A 119 -8.88 9.89 7.39
C GLY A 119 -9.59 8.61 6.95
N THR A 120 -9.98 8.47 5.68
CA THR A 120 -10.54 7.21 5.17
C THR A 120 -9.56 6.06 5.35
N GLU A 121 -10.05 4.95 5.90
CA GLU A 121 -9.32 3.69 6.01
C GLU A 121 -9.94 2.62 5.10
N TRP A 122 -9.10 1.78 4.53
CA TRP A 122 -9.50 0.64 3.72
C TRP A 122 -8.82 -0.60 4.25
N VAL A 123 -9.58 -1.69 4.35
CA VAL A 123 -9.02 -3.03 4.48
C VAL A 123 -9.48 -3.84 3.29
N VAL A 124 -8.51 -4.34 2.51
CA VAL A 124 -8.76 -5.01 1.23
C VAL A 124 -8.20 -6.41 1.30
N ASP A 125 -8.93 -7.37 0.74
CA ASP A 125 -8.42 -8.70 0.41
C ASP A 125 -7.06 -8.60 -0.30
N ARG A 126 -6.03 -9.27 0.21
CA ARG A 126 -4.68 -9.15 -0.34
C ARG A 126 -4.60 -9.64 -1.77
N PHE A 127 -5.29 -10.72 -2.11
CA PHE A 127 -5.31 -11.23 -3.48
C PHE A 127 -5.97 -10.22 -4.43
N GLN A 128 -7.10 -9.63 -4.05
CA GLN A 128 -7.71 -8.55 -4.83
C GLN A 128 -6.78 -7.34 -4.97
N PHE A 129 -6.07 -6.96 -3.91
CA PHE A 129 -5.14 -5.85 -3.95
C PHE A 129 -3.99 -6.10 -4.95
N GLU A 130 -3.44 -7.30 -4.96
CA GLU A 130 -2.28 -7.63 -5.79
C GLU A 130 -2.68 -7.95 -7.24
N ASP A 131 -3.75 -8.72 -7.45
CA ASP A 131 -4.17 -9.22 -8.78
C ASP A 131 -5.06 -8.23 -9.55
N ARG A 132 -5.80 -7.35 -8.85
CA ARG A 132 -6.83 -6.48 -9.48
C ARG A 132 -6.60 -4.99 -9.21
N PRO A 133 -5.48 -4.41 -9.71
CA PRO A 133 -5.07 -3.05 -9.38
C PRO A 133 -6.06 -1.94 -9.72
N ARG A 134 -6.90 -2.14 -10.75
CA ARG A 134 -7.92 -1.16 -11.18
C ARG A 134 -9.25 -1.27 -10.42
N ARG A 135 -9.43 -2.30 -9.59
CA ARG A 135 -10.71 -2.62 -8.92
C ARG A 135 -10.52 -2.96 -7.44
N ARG A 136 -9.52 -2.37 -6.80
CA ARG A 136 -9.18 -2.65 -5.39
C ARG A 136 -10.20 -2.07 -4.42
N TYR A 137 -10.58 -0.82 -4.66
CA TYR A 137 -11.37 -0.03 -3.73
C TYR A 137 -12.82 -0.01 -4.21
N THR A 138 -13.63 -0.92 -3.65
CA THR A 138 -15.07 -0.97 -3.88
C THR A 138 -15.72 -1.82 -2.80
N THR A 139 -16.76 -1.29 -2.15
CA THR A 139 -17.48 -2.00 -1.09
C THR A 139 -18.48 -3.02 -1.65
N SER A 140 -18.87 -2.87 -2.92
CA SER A 140 -19.89 -3.69 -3.59
C SER A 140 -19.51 -5.12 -4.00
N ASN A 141 -18.23 -5.50 -3.99
CA ASN A 141 -17.79 -6.81 -4.51
C ASN A 141 -17.47 -7.84 -3.42
N GLY A 142 -17.74 -7.51 -2.15
CA GLY A 142 -17.53 -8.41 -1.03
C GLY A 142 -16.06 -8.69 -0.71
N ARG A 143 -15.11 -7.86 -1.16
CA ARG A 143 -13.66 -8.09 -1.01
C ARG A 143 -12.89 -6.93 -0.36
N SER A 144 -13.59 -5.87 0.01
CA SER A 144 -13.00 -4.77 0.79
C SER A 144 -14.03 -4.11 1.69
N VAL A 145 -13.53 -3.53 2.78
CA VAL A 145 -14.29 -2.68 3.71
C VAL A 145 -13.65 -1.30 3.73
N ARG A 146 -14.51 -0.28 3.76
CA ARG A 146 -14.16 1.13 3.92
C ARG A 146 -14.63 1.60 5.28
N ILE A 147 -13.79 2.38 5.94
CA ILE A 147 -14.12 3.13 7.14
C ILE A 147 -14.09 4.61 6.80
N ASP A 148 -15.22 5.28 7.04
CA ASP A 148 -15.40 6.67 6.70
C ASP A 148 -14.53 7.59 7.56
N PRO A 149 -14.18 8.79 7.05
CA PRO A 149 -13.45 9.79 7.82
C PRO A 149 -14.13 10.11 9.15
N GLY A 150 -13.33 10.25 10.20
CA GLY A 150 -13.82 10.61 11.55
C GLY A 150 -13.92 9.42 12.51
N VAL A 151 -13.80 8.19 12.01
CA VAL A 151 -13.70 6.97 12.81
C VAL A 151 -12.47 6.18 12.36
N ALA A 152 -11.63 5.74 13.30
CA ALA A 152 -10.51 4.85 13.00
C ALA A 152 -10.85 3.40 13.36
N LEU A 153 -10.21 2.43 12.71
CA LEU A 153 -10.34 1.01 13.10
C LEU A 153 -9.92 0.78 14.56
N ASP A 154 -8.92 1.51 15.03
CA ASP A 154 -8.47 1.47 16.42
C ASP A 154 -9.61 1.88 17.39
N ASP A 155 -10.39 2.89 17.01
CA ASP A 155 -11.52 3.37 17.80
C ASP A 155 -12.68 2.37 17.77
N LEU A 156 -12.99 1.80 16.60
CA LEU A 156 -14.00 0.73 16.47
C LEU A 156 -13.65 -0.45 17.37
N TYR A 157 -12.40 -0.93 17.29
CA TYR A 157 -11.94 -2.02 18.14
C TYR A 157 -12.09 -1.67 19.63
N ALA A 158 -11.72 -0.45 20.05
CA ALA A 158 -11.79 -0.07 21.46
C ALA A 158 -13.23 0.00 22.00
N HIS A 159 -14.19 0.51 21.21
CA HIS A 159 -15.51 0.88 21.70
C HIS A 159 -16.63 -0.14 21.42
N LEU A 160 -16.45 -1.04 20.45
CA LEU A 160 -17.41 -2.13 20.22
C LEU A 160 -17.37 -3.12 21.39
N ASP A 161 -18.49 -3.78 21.66
CA ASP A 161 -18.58 -4.77 22.72
C ASP A 161 -17.73 -6.02 22.42
N ASP A 162 -17.46 -6.84 23.45
CA ASP A 162 -16.75 -8.11 23.31
C ASP A 162 -17.77 -9.27 23.38
N PRO A 163 -17.82 -10.19 22.39
CA PRO A 163 -17.03 -10.22 21.14
C PRO A 163 -17.49 -9.19 20.11
N ILE A 164 -16.57 -8.76 19.24
CA ILE A 164 -16.90 -7.93 18.08
C ILE A 164 -17.31 -8.87 16.93
N CYS A 165 -18.58 -8.87 16.57
CA CYS A 165 -19.16 -9.67 15.49
C CYS A 165 -19.19 -8.91 14.16
N GLU A 166 -19.41 -9.64 13.06
CA GLU A 166 -19.65 -9.02 11.75
C GLU A 166 -20.87 -8.08 11.76
N SER A 167 -21.94 -8.48 12.45
CA SER A 167 -23.16 -7.69 12.63
C SER A 167 -22.89 -6.32 13.28
N ASP A 168 -22.09 -6.27 14.35
CA ASP A 168 -21.75 -5.01 15.02
C ASP A 168 -21.06 -4.01 14.08
N LEU A 169 -20.15 -4.51 13.23
CA LEU A 169 -19.47 -3.68 12.23
C LEU A 169 -20.40 -3.29 11.08
N ARG A 170 -21.35 -4.16 10.70
CA ARG A 170 -22.29 -3.91 9.60
C ARG A 170 -23.33 -2.85 9.97
N ASP A 171 -23.73 -2.82 11.24
CA ASP A 171 -24.70 -1.87 11.77
C ASP A 171 -24.06 -0.51 12.11
N HIS A 172 -22.74 -0.40 12.04
CA HIS A 172 -22.02 0.84 12.34
C HIS A 172 -21.99 1.79 11.12
N ASP A 173 -22.57 2.99 11.26
CA ASP A 173 -22.77 3.97 10.17
C ASP A 173 -21.50 4.34 9.38
N ALA A 174 -20.33 4.31 10.02
CA ALA A 174 -19.05 4.65 9.38
C ALA A 174 -18.40 3.48 8.61
N VAL A 175 -18.99 2.29 8.60
CA VAL A 175 -18.40 1.08 8.01
C VAL A 175 -19.21 0.66 6.80
N ASP A 176 -18.55 0.50 5.65
CA ASP A 176 -19.20 0.06 4.41
C ASP A 176 -18.43 -1.10 3.76
N GLY A 177 -19.17 -2.11 3.28
CA GLY A 177 -18.62 -3.24 2.55
C GLY A 177 -18.41 -4.51 3.38
N ALA A 178 -17.33 -5.23 3.07
CA ALA A 178 -17.07 -6.58 3.54
C ALA A 178 -16.38 -6.59 4.93
N VAL A 179 -17.18 -6.44 5.98
CA VAL A 179 -16.73 -6.27 7.37
C VAL A 179 -15.78 -7.36 7.89
N GLN A 180 -15.85 -8.59 7.35
CA GLN A 180 -14.94 -9.67 7.72
C GLN A 180 -13.46 -9.32 7.51
N TYR A 181 -13.15 -8.41 6.58
CA TYR A 181 -11.78 -7.93 6.37
C TYR A 181 -11.31 -7.01 7.51
N ALA A 182 -12.19 -6.22 8.13
CA ALA A 182 -11.84 -5.43 9.31
C ALA A 182 -11.51 -6.36 10.50
N LEU A 183 -12.31 -7.42 10.71
CA LEU A 183 -12.03 -8.45 11.70
C LEU A 183 -10.70 -9.19 11.42
N GLY A 184 -10.44 -9.51 10.14
CA GLY A 184 -9.16 -10.09 9.71
C GLY A 184 -7.97 -9.15 9.99
N TYR A 185 -8.14 -7.84 9.80
CA TYR A 185 -7.14 -6.85 10.17
C TYR A 185 -6.88 -6.81 11.68
N PHE A 186 -7.93 -6.89 12.51
CA PHE A 186 -7.75 -6.97 13.97
C PHE A 186 -6.87 -8.16 14.35
N CYS A 187 -7.12 -9.33 13.77
CA CYS A 187 -6.33 -10.53 14.02
C CYS A 187 -4.87 -10.43 13.53
N GLU A 188 -4.62 -9.80 12.38
CA GLU A 188 -3.31 -9.83 11.72
C GLU A 188 -2.39 -8.65 12.06
N ALA A 189 -2.93 -7.52 12.50
CA ALA A 189 -2.14 -6.30 12.70
C ALA A 189 -1.19 -6.37 13.90
N GLY A 190 -1.43 -7.28 14.84
CA GLY A 190 -0.63 -7.50 16.05
C GLY A 190 -0.66 -6.35 17.06
N VAL A 191 -1.39 -5.27 16.78
CA VAL A 191 -1.64 -4.16 17.70
C VAL A 191 -2.91 -4.35 18.52
N PHE A 192 -3.75 -5.32 18.13
CA PHE A 192 -4.99 -5.68 18.80
C PHE A 192 -4.80 -6.98 19.55
N ASP A 193 -5.16 -6.96 20.82
CA ASP A 193 -5.13 -8.15 21.69
C ASP A 193 -6.43 -8.92 21.49
N CYS A 194 -6.53 -9.73 20.43
CA CYS A 194 -7.73 -10.50 20.14
C CYS A 194 -7.45 -11.87 19.53
N ALA A 195 -8.45 -12.73 19.58
CA ALA A 195 -8.45 -14.02 18.92
C ALA A 195 -9.73 -14.20 18.07
N PRO A 196 -9.63 -14.87 16.90
CA PRO A 196 -10.79 -15.19 16.09
C PRO A 196 -11.68 -16.23 16.78
N LEU A 197 -12.99 -16.10 16.62
CA LEU A 197 -13.98 -17.10 17.00
C LEU A 197 -15.19 -17.07 16.07
N GLU A 198 -16.11 -18.00 16.28
CA GLU A 198 -17.41 -18.04 15.62
C GLU A 198 -18.50 -17.83 16.68
N VAL A 199 -19.45 -16.93 16.41
CA VAL A 199 -20.60 -16.62 17.27
C VAL A 199 -21.85 -16.65 16.40
N ASP A 200 -22.80 -17.53 16.74
CA ASP A 200 -24.07 -17.67 16.01
C ASP A 200 -23.92 -17.86 14.48
N GLY A 201 -22.82 -18.50 14.06
CA GLY A 201 -22.51 -18.74 12.65
C GLY A 201 -21.84 -17.58 11.92
N GLU A 202 -21.55 -16.48 12.62
CA GLU A 202 -20.79 -15.34 12.12
C GLU A 202 -19.32 -15.40 12.57
N PHE A 203 -18.43 -14.87 11.74
CA PHE A 203 -17.05 -14.61 12.15
C PHE A 203 -17.03 -13.48 13.18
N ALA A 204 -16.24 -13.63 14.24
CA ALA A 204 -16.10 -12.63 15.27
C ALA A 204 -14.66 -12.57 15.77
N VAL A 205 -14.33 -11.52 16.52
CA VAL A 205 -13.10 -11.46 17.31
C VAL A 205 -13.41 -11.23 18.78
N ARG A 206 -12.78 -12.02 19.65
CA ARG A 206 -12.86 -11.85 21.10
C ARG A 206 -11.66 -11.04 21.54
N LYS A 207 -11.90 -9.98 22.30
CA LYS A 207 -10.85 -9.22 22.97
C LYS A 207 -10.24 -10.11 24.05
N THR A 208 -8.95 -10.35 23.98
CA THR A 208 -8.25 -10.99 25.08
C THR A 208 -7.96 -9.91 26.09
N ALA A 209 -8.60 -9.98 27.27
CA ALA A 209 -8.34 -9.04 28.35
C ALA A 209 -6.82 -8.92 28.55
N THR A 210 -6.28 -7.73 28.32
CA THR A 210 -4.99 -7.39 28.88
C THR A 210 -5.26 -7.25 30.37
N ASP A 211 -4.96 -8.29 31.16
CA ASP A 211 -4.59 -8.09 32.57
C ASP A 211 -3.35 -7.18 32.54
N ARG A 212 -3.58 -5.87 32.41
CA ARG A 212 -2.54 -4.87 32.68
C ARG A 212 -2.47 -4.73 34.20
N PRO A 213 -1.33 -5.05 34.83
CA PRO A 213 -1.12 -4.76 36.25
C PRO A 213 -1.17 -3.26 36.54
#